data_AF-A0A7S1CAJ3-F1
#
_entry.id   AF-A0A7S1CAJ3-F1
#
_cell.length_a   1.000
_cell.length_b   1.000
_cell.length_c   1.000
_cell.angle_alpha   90.00
_cell.angle_beta   90.00
_cell.angle_gamma   90.00
#
_symmetry.space_group_name_H-M   'P 1'
#
loop_
_entity.id
_entity.type
_entity.pdbx_description
1 polymer ?
#
loop_
_entity_poly.entity_id
_entity_poly.type
_entity_poly.pdbx_seq_one_letter_code
_entity_poly.pdbx_strand_id
1 'polypeptide(L)'
;VAEVRAKDVADGGDPKAEADFELTDRFIVATNDARIAVSKCGRAMTQRAFHAISGCEDALESARARYDQLAARNEAQGEPEDDASEILERAREAVVAAEACRELMWADPDSPELADDFIDATTPLTKSPNPIETAEDALRKRAFAMVDKCQEAADASKERLAKLVARNEAAGSPDDDATEELNAAAAAVAEIDSTKAELDGKSLDDESWNEAAAAFVGSVNTADEAMVIASAAFDVRDAALVEDAAGKLEMLRDRIAKLEQRNKAAGKPDDEASKDLETAIIAMSGAVDWQTRVT
;
A
#
# COMPACT_ATOMS: atom_id res chain seq x y z
N VAL A 1 -27.52 75.33 -13.92
CA VAL A 1 -28.69 74.89 -14.71
C VAL A 1 -30.01 75.17 -13.97
N ALA A 2 -30.11 74.96 -12.66
CA ALA A 2 -31.31 75.31 -11.88
C ALA A 2 -31.65 76.82 -11.89
N GLU A 3 -30.67 77.70 -12.08
CA GLU A 3 -30.85 79.16 -11.98
C GLU A 3 -31.31 79.85 -13.28
N VAL A 4 -31.34 79.13 -14.41
CA VAL A 4 -31.87 79.63 -15.69
C VAL A 4 -33.36 79.27 -15.87
N ARG A 5 -33.87 78.28 -15.11
CA ARG A 5 -35.25 77.78 -15.22
C ARG A 5 -36.34 78.71 -14.63
N ALA A 6 -35.98 79.71 -13.85
CA ALA A 6 -36.96 80.52 -13.12
C ALA A 6 -37.50 81.74 -13.89
N LYS A 7 -37.00 82.03 -15.10
CA LYS A 7 -37.32 83.30 -15.80
C LYS A 7 -38.29 83.19 -16.98
N ASP A 8 -38.56 81.99 -17.50
CA ASP A 8 -39.45 81.79 -18.67
C ASP A 8 -40.86 81.26 -18.30
N VAL A 9 -41.20 81.13 -17.01
CA VAL A 9 -42.51 80.58 -16.58
C VAL A 9 -43.59 81.67 -16.41
N ALA A 10 -43.26 82.95 -16.64
CA ALA A 10 -44.19 84.06 -16.40
C ALA A 10 -45.10 84.41 -17.60
N ASP A 11 -44.92 83.80 -18.78
CA ASP A 11 -45.73 84.08 -19.97
C ASP A 11 -46.17 82.75 -20.58
N GLY A 12 -47.49 82.58 -20.80
CA GLY A 12 -48.17 81.29 -21.03
C GLY A 12 -47.43 80.32 -21.96
N GLY A 13 -46.65 79.41 -21.35
CA GLY A 13 -45.85 78.41 -22.06
C GLY A 13 -46.72 77.43 -22.82
N ASP A 14 -46.34 77.14 -24.07
CA ASP A 14 -46.99 76.13 -24.91
C ASP A 14 -46.99 74.78 -24.16
N PRO A 15 -48.16 74.19 -23.84
CA PRO A 15 -48.24 72.92 -23.11
C PRO A 15 -47.54 71.76 -23.83
N LYS A 16 -47.28 71.88 -25.14
CA LYS A 16 -46.43 70.93 -25.87
C LYS A 16 -44.96 71.03 -25.47
N ALA A 17 -44.44 72.24 -25.26
CA ALA A 17 -43.05 72.43 -24.84
C ALA A 17 -42.82 71.85 -23.44
N GLU A 18 -43.78 72.03 -22.52
CA GLU A 18 -43.69 71.48 -21.16
C GLU A 18 -43.75 69.94 -21.16
N ALA A 19 -44.60 69.34 -21.99
CA ALA A 19 -44.65 67.87 -22.18
C ALA A 19 -43.36 67.31 -22.83
N ASP A 20 -42.76 68.04 -23.78
CA ASP A 20 -41.50 67.66 -24.41
C ASP A 20 -40.31 67.73 -23.42
N PHE A 21 -40.32 68.70 -22.50
CA PHE A 21 -39.33 68.77 -21.42
C PHE A 21 -39.49 67.63 -20.42
N GLU A 22 -40.72 67.25 -20.04
CA GLU A 22 -40.96 66.13 -19.14
C GLU A 22 -40.54 64.79 -19.78
N LEU A 23 -40.81 64.61 -21.08
CA LEU A 23 -40.36 63.44 -21.83
C LEU A 23 -38.83 63.34 -21.89
N THR A 24 -38.17 64.48 -22.09
CA THR A 24 -36.70 64.58 -22.12
C THR A 24 -36.09 64.25 -20.75
N ASP A 25 -36.64 64.81 -19.66
CA ASP A 25 -36.18 64.53 -18.30
C ASP A 25 -36.38 63.03 -17.95
N ARG A 26 -37.51 62.42 -18.34
CA ARG A 26 -37.74 60.96 -18.16
C ARG A 26 -36.77 60.11 -18.96
N PHE A 27 -36.46 60.49 -20.20
CA PHE A 27 -35.48 59.78 -21.02
C PHE A 27 -34.07 59.85 -20.42
N ILE A 28 -33.64 61.03 -19.93
CA ILE A 28 -32.34 61.21 -19.27
C ILE A 28 -32.24 60.36 -18.01
N VAL A 29 -33.30 60.33 -17.18
CA VAL A 29 -33.35 59.49 -15.97
C VAL A 29 -33.27 58.01 -16.34
N ALA A 30 -34.10 57.53 -17.28
CA ALA A 30 -34.10 56.14 -17.71
C ALA A 30 -32.76 55.69 -18.31
N THR A 31 -32.09 56.56 -19.09
CA THR A 31 -30.78 56.26 -19.66
C THR A 31 -29.69 56.20 -18.58
N ASN A 32 -29.76 57.08 -17.57
CA ASN A 32 -28.86 57.00 -16.42
C ASN A 32 -29.11 55.76 -15.55
N ASP A 33 -30.36 55.39 -15.33
CA ASP A 33 -30.73 54.17 -14.60
C ASP A 33 -30.25 52.92 -15.32
N ALA A 34 -30.43 52.86 -16.65
CA ALA A 34 -29.88 51.78 -17.48
C ALA A 34 -28.35 51.72 -17.39
N ARG A 35 -27.65 52.86 -17.46
CA ARG A 35 -26.19 52.93 -17.29
C ARG A 35 -25.75 52.43 -15.92
N ILE A 36 -26.45 52.82 -14.85
CA ILE A 36 -26.17 52.36 -13.48
C ILE A 36 -26.42 50.85 -13.37
N ALA A 37 -27.52 50.34 -13.94
CA ALA A 37 -27.86 48.93 -13.94
C ALA A 37 -26.79 48.09 -14.68
N VAL A 38 -26.38 48.51 -15.89
CA VAL A 38 -25.30 47.87 -16.64
C VAL A 38 -23.98 47.90 -15.87
N SER A 39 -23.63 49.02 -15.24
CA SER A 39 -22.43 49.11 -14.39
C SER A 39 -22.50 48.21 -13.14
N LYS A 40 -23.68 48.04 -12.54
CA LYS A 40 -23.89 47.11 -11.42
C LYS A 40 -23.79 45.66 -11.89
N CYS A 41 -24.39 45.30 -13.02
CA CYS A 41 -24.30 43.97 -13.62
C CYS A 41 -22.85 43.63 -13.98
N GLY A 42 -22.12 44.55 -14.63
CA GLY A 42 -20.70 44.37 -14.97
C GLY A 42 -19.86 44.09 -13.73
N ARG A 43 -19.98 44.91 -12.67
CA ARG A 43 -19.26 44.67 -11.41
C ARG A 43 -19.61 43.33 -10.77
N ALA A 44 -20.89 42.95 -10.77
CA ALA A 44 -21.31 41.67 -10.21
C ALA A 44 -20.77 40.47 -11.02
N MET A 45 -20.71 40.59 -12.35
CA MET A 45 -20.11 39.56 -13.22
C MET A 45 -18.61 39.44 -13.00
N THR A 46 -17.88 40.57 -12.96
CA THR A 46 -16.45 40.59 -12.66
C THR A 46 -16.15 39.98 -11.28
N GLN A 47 -16.95 40.33 -10.27
CA GLN A 47 -16.77 39.78 -8.92
C GLN A 47 -17.05 38.27 -8.87
N ARG A 48 -18.06 37.77 -9.60
CA ARG A 48 -18.33 36.33 -9.70
C ARG A 48 -17.22 35.59 -10.44
N ALA A 49 -16.74 36.13 -11.56
CA ALA A 49 -15.61 35.56 -12.30
C ALA A 49 -14.35 35.51 -11.43
N PHE A 50 -14.04 36.59 -10.71
CA PHE A 50 -12.91 36.63 -9.78
C PHE A 50 -13.02 35.57 -8.68
N HIS A 51 -14.19 35.43 -8.03
CA HIS A 51 -14.39 34.40 -7.01
C HIS A 51 -14.33 32.98 -7.58
N ALA A 52 -14.86 32.76 -8.79
CA ALA A 52 -14.77 31.46 -9.45
C ALA A 52 -13.32 31.09 -9.77
N ILE A 53 -12.56 32.00 -10.38
CA ILE A 53 -11.15 31.81 -10.70
C ILE A 53 -10.32 31.57 -9.43
N SER A 54 -10.51 32.41 -8.40
CA SER A 54 -9.81 32.23 -7.11
C SER A 54 -10.12 30.87 -6.46
N GLY A 55 -11.37 30.42 -6.50
CA GLY A 55 -11.73 29.08 -5.99
C GLY A 55 -11.12 27.95 -6.83
N CYS A 56 -10.95 28.14 -8.14
CA CYS A 56 -10.28 27.20 -9.02
C CYS A 56 -8.76 27.16 -8.78
N GLU A 57 -8.14 28.30 -8.49
CA GLU A 57 -6.73 28.39 -8.09
C GLU A 57 -6.47 27.64 -6.78
N ASP A 58 -7.27 27.89 -5.75
CA ASP A 58 -7.19 27.19 -4.46
C ASP A 58 -7.35 25.67 -4.63
N ALA A 59 -8.31 25.26 -5.47
CA ALA A 59 -8.56 23.84 -5.76
C ALA A 59 -7.38 23.19 -6.50
N LEU A 60 -6.79 23.89 -7.48
CA LEU A 60 -5.62 23.41 -8.21
C LEU A 60 -4.39 23.28 -7.29
N GLU A 61 -4.12 24.28 -6.45
CA GLU A 61 -3.01 24.24 -5.50
C GLU A 61 -3.17 23.09 -4.49
N SER A 62 -4.38 22.91 -3.95
CA SER A 62 -4.69 21.79 -3.06
C SER A 62 -4.54 20.43 -3.75
N ALA A 63 -5.06 20.29 -4.98
CA ALA A 63 -4.96 19.06 -5.75
C ALA A 63 -3.51 18.72 -6.09
N ARG A 64 -2.70 19.71 -6.46
CA ARG A 64 -1.27 19.53 -6.73
C ARG A 64 -0.52 19.06 -5.49
N ALA A 65 -0.69 19.74 -4.35
CA ALA A 65 -0.01 19.35 -3.11
C ALA A 65 -0.37 17.92 -2.68
N ARG A 66 -1.65 17.53 -2.83
CA ARG A 66 -2.09 16.15 -2.57
C ARG A 66 -1.51 15.17 -3.58
N TYR A 67 -1.53 15.49 -4.87
CA TYR A 67 -0.91 14.65 -5.91
C TYR A 67 0.56 14.41 -5.62
N ASP A 68 1.34 15.44 -5.30
CA ASP A 68 2.78 15.33 -5.02
C ASP A 68 3.04 14.37 -3.84
N GLN A 69 2.20 14.42 -2.79
CA GLN A 69 2.27 13.48 -1.67
C GLN A 69 1.95 12.04 -2.08
N LEU A 70 0.91 11.83 -2.90
CA LEU A 70 0.54 10.51 -3.40
C LEU A 70 1.60 9.94 -4.36
N ALA A 71 2.19 10.78 -5.20
CA ALA A 71 3.29 10.44 -6.09
C ALA A 71 4.53 10.00 -5.31
N ALA A 72 4.94 10.77 -4.30
CA ALA A 72 6.05 10.39 -3.42
C ALA A 72 5.80 9.05 -2.69
N ARG A 73 4.56 8.79 -2.25
CA ARG A 73 4.18 7.50 -1.65
C ARG A 73 4.25 6.35 -2.65
N ASN A 74 3.83 6.57 -3.90
CA ASN A 74 3.92 5.56 -4.95
C ASN A 74 5.37 5.28 -5.35
N GLU A 75 6.19 6.32 -5.45
CA GLU A 75 7.63 6.23 -5.73
C GLU A 75 8.37 5.47 -4.63
N ALA A 76 8.07 5.74 -3.35
CA ALA A 76 8.63 5.00 -2.22
C ALA A 76 8.31 3.49 -2.26
N GLN A 77 7.26 3.10 -2.98
CA GLN A 77 6.88 1.70 -3.21
C GLN A 77 7.44 1.13 -4.54
N GLY A 78 8.28 1.89 -5.25
CA GLY A 78 8.93 1.48 -6.48
C GLY A 78 8.10 1.61 -7.75
N GLU A 79 7.05 2.45 -7.73
CA GLU A 79 6.19 2.72 -8.88
C GLU A 79 5.65 1.45 -9.57
N PRO A 80 4.94 0.57 -8.84
CA PRO A 80 4.48 -0.68 -9.42
C PRO A 80 3.51 -0.43 -10.59
N GLU A 81 3.62 -1.22 -11.66
CA GLU A 81 2.70 -1.17 -12.82
C GLU A 81 1.36 -1.84 -12.49
N ASP A 82 0.56 -1.19 -11.63
CA ASP A 82 -0.75 -1.68 -11.18
C ASP A 82 -1.88 -0.64 -11.35
N ASP A 83 -3.11 -1.09 -11.11
CA ASP A 83 -4.31 -0.26 -11.23
C ASP A 83 -4.23 1.04 -10.40
N ALA A 84 -3.55 1.02 -9.24
CA ALA A 84 -3.44 2.21 -8.39
C ALA A 84 -2.47 3.24 -9.00
N SER A 85 -1.36 2.80 -9.58
CA SER A 85 -0.46 3.66 -10.35
C SER A 85 -1.13 4.24 -11.60
N GLU A 86 -1.95 3.45 -12.32
CA GLU A 86 -2.72 3.97 -13.46
C GLU A 86 -3.73 5.05 -13.03
N ILE A 87 -4.42 4.87 -11.90
CA ILE A 87 -5.36 5.85 -11.36
C ILE A 87 -4.63 7.12 -10.91
N LEU A 88 -3.45 6.98 -10.30
CA LEU A 88 -2.60 8.11 -9.92
C LEU A 88 -2.14 8.93 -11.15
N GLU A 89 -1.81 8.26 -12.25
CA GLU A 89 -1.46 8.96 -13.50
C GLU A 89 -2.67 9.72 -14.08
N ARG A 90 -3.89 9.18 -14.02
CA ARG A 90 -5.10 9.95 -14.39
C ARG A 90 -5.31 11.19 -13.51
N ALA A 91 -4.95 11.09 -12.22
CA ALA A 91 -4.99 12.24 -11.32
C ALA A 91 -3.95 13.31 -11.71
N ARG A 92 -2.75 12.88 -12.12
CA ARG A 92 -1.72 13.76 -12.69
C ARG A 92 -2.21 14.48 -13.94
N GLU A 93 -2.79 13.74 -14.89
CA GLU A 93 -3.31 14.31 -16.14
C GLU A 93 -4.32 15.42 -15.88
N ALA A 94 -5.21 15.25 -14.89
CA ALA A 94 -6.17 16.27 -14.49
C ALA A 94 -5.50 17.52 -13.91
N VAL A 95 -4.48 17.36 -13.06
CA VAL A 95 -3.69 18.48 -12.51
C VAL A 95 -2.95 19.21 -13.61
N VAL A 96 -2.24 18.50 -14.49
CA VAL A 96 -1.47 19.07 -15.61
C VAL A 96 -2.38 19.83 -16.59
N ALA A 97 -3.56 19.29 -16.91
CA ALA A 97 -4.53 19.97 -17.77
C ALA A 97 -5.01 21.29 -17.16
N ALA A 98 -5.32 21.31 -15.86
CA ALA A 98 -5.71 22.52 -15.15
C ALA A 98 -4.56 23.54 -15.04
N GLU A 99 -3.32 23.10 -14.82
CA GLU A 99 -2.13 23.96 -14.83
C GLU A 99 -1.91 24.61 -16.19
N ALA A 100 -2.04 23.86 -17.29
CA ALA A 100 -1.91 24.38 -18.64
C ALA A 100 -2.96 25.46 -18.95
N CYS A 101 -4.23 25.22 -18.58
CA CYS A 101 -5.28 26.23 -18.74
C CYS A 101 -5.04 27.48 -17.89
N ARG A 102 -4.52 27.33 -16.65
CA ARG A 102 -4.13 28.47 -15.80
C ARG A 102 -3.04 29.31 -16.46
N GLU A 103 -2.02 28.68 -17.01
CA GLU A 103 -0.91 29.37 -17.68
C GLU A 103 -1.41 30.18 -18.89
N LEU A 104 -2.32 29.60 -19.70
CA LEU A 104 -2.94 30.31 -20.82
C LEU A 104 -3.79 31.50 -20.35
N MET A 105 -4.62 31.31 -19.32
CA MET A 105 -5.44 32.38 -18.73
C MET A 105 -4.57 33.53 -18.18
N TRP A 106 -3.41 33.23 -17.56
CA TRP A 106 -2.49 34.27 -17.08
C TRP A 106 -1.72 34.97 -18.21
N ALA A 107 -1.50 34.30 -19.34
CA ALA A 107 -0.87 34.90 -20.51
C ALA A 107 -1.78 35.91 -21.22
N ASP A 108 -3.11 35.72 -21.15
CA ASP A 108 -4.11 36.64 -21.70
C ASP A 108 -5.30 36.83 -20.72
N PRO A 109 -5.14 37.68 -19.68
CA PRO A 109 -6.11 37.83 -18.60
C PRO A 109 -7.41 38.54 -19.00
N ASP A 110 -7.43 39.19 -20.18
CA ASP A 110 -8.61 39.88 -20.71
C ASP A 110 -9.51 38.92 -21.52
N SER A 111 -9.10 37.67 -21.73
CA SER A 111 -9.86 36.66 -22.48
C SER A 111 -10.83 35.89 -21.58
N PRO A 112 -12.16 36.08 -21.72
CA PRO A 112 -13.13 35.33 -20.95
C PRO A 112 -13.19 33.84 -21.33
N GLU A 113 -12.87 33.49 -22.58
CA GLU A 113 -12.85 32.09 -23.04
C GLU A 113 -11.78 31.27 -22.30
N LEU A 114 -10.60 31.85 -22.05
CA LEU A 114 -9.53 31.17 -21.31
C LEU A 114 -9.85 31.03 -19.81
N ALA A 115 -10.63 31.95 -19.24
CA ALA A 115 -11.13 31.83 -17.89
C ALA A 115 -12.16 30.69 -17.77
N ASP A 116 -13.06 30.57 -18.75
CA ASP A 116 -14.03 29.46 -18.83
C ASP A 116 -13.31 28.12 -19.02
N ASP A 117 -12.30 28.04 -19.90
CA ASP A 117 -11.46 26.84 -20.10
C ASP A 117 -10.75 26.41 -18.80
N PHE A 118 -10.24 27.35 -18.00
CA PHE A 118 -9.63 27.06 -16.70
C PHE A 118 -10.63 26.54 -15.67
N ILE A 119 -11.84 27.12 -15.62
CA ILE A 119 -12.92 26.66 -14.75
C ILE A 119 -13.36 25.23 -15.15
N ASP A 120 -13.46 24.96 -16.45
CA ASP A 120 -13.82 23.64 -16.96
C ASP A 120 -12.73 22.60 -16.66
N ALA A 121 -11.46 22.95 -16.81
CA ALA A 121 -10.33 22.07 -16.50
C ALA A 121 -10.19 21.76 -15.00
N THR A 122 -10.59 22.67 -14.11
CA THR A 122 -10.57 22.49 -12.65
C THR A 122 -11.85 21.84 -12.09
N THR A 123 -12.93 21.79 -12.89
CA THR A 123 -14.19 21.15 -12.50
C THR A 123 -14.03 19.69 -12.04
N PRO A 124 -13.23 18.83 -12.72
CA PRO A 124 -12.96 17.47 -12.24
C PRO A 124 -12.26 17.42 -10.87
N LEU A 125 -11.43 18.43 -10.53
CA LEU A 125 -10.69 18.48 -9.27
C LEU A 125 -11.57 18.88 -8.08
N THR A 126 -12.71 19.52 -8.33
CA THR A 126 -13.62 20.03 -7.28
C THR A 126 -14.83 19.13 -7.03
N LYS A 127 -15.21 18.27 -7.98
CA LYS A 127 -16.37 17.38 -7.88
C LYS A 127 -15.99 16.03 -7.28
N SER A 128 -16.67 15.62 -6.20
CA SER A 128 -16.46 14.29 -5.61
C SER A 128 -17.24 13.19 -6.35
N PRO A 129 -16.65 11.99 -6.55
CA PRO A 129 -15.23 11.68 -6.31
C PRO A 129 -14.35 12.35 -7.37
N ASN A 130 -13.34 13.10 -6.92
CA ASN A 130 -12.37 13.71 -7.83
C ASN A 130 -11.22 12.72 -8.12
N PRO A 131 -10.40 12.96 -9.16
CA PRO A 131 -9.29 12.07 -9.49
C PRO A 131 -8.29 11.87 -8.35
N ILE A 132 -8.05 12.89 -7.52
CA ILE A 132 -7.13 12.84 -6.37
C ILE A 132 -7.68 11.92 -5.28
N GLU A 133 -8.95 12.06 -4.91
CA GLU A 133 -9.65 11.17 -3.97
C GLU A 133 -9.67 9.73 -4.47
N THR A 134 -9.87 9.54 -5.77
CA THR A 134 -9.87 8.20 -6.38
C THR A 134 -8.49 7.56 -6.32
N ALA A 135 -7.42 8.33 -6.57
CA ALA A 135 -6.03 7.86 -6.45
C ALA A 135 -5.66 7.54 -4.99
N GLU A 136 -6.06 8.40 -4.05
CA GLU A 136 -5.87 8.16 -2.62
C GLU A 136 -6.54 6.86 -2.16
N ASP A 137 -7.80 6.63 -2.53
CA ASP A 137 -8.53 5.40 -2.24
C ASP A 137 -7.88 4.16 -2.88
N ALA A 138 -7.37 4.30 -4.11
CA ALA A 138 -6.70 3.20 -4.81
C ALA A 138 -5.39 2.80 -4.11
N LEU A 139 -4.55 3.78 -3.77
CA LEU A 139 -3.30 3.55 -3.03
C LEU A 139 -3.58 2.98 -1.64
N ARG A 140 -4.62 3.46 -0.95
CA ARG A 140 -5.07 2.93 0.34
C ARG A 140 -5.49 1.46 0.23
N LYS A 141 -6.30 1.09 -0.77
CA LYS A 141 -6.71 -0.30 -1.02
C LYS A 141 -5.52 -1.20 -1.32
N ARG A 142 -4.55 -0.72 -2.12
CA ARG A 142 -3.32 -1.46 -2.40
C ARG A 142 -2.53 -1.75 -1.12
N ALA A 143 -2.36 -0.73 -0.28
CA ALA A 143 -1.64 -0.87 0.98
C ALA A 143 -2.32 -1.89 1.92
N PHE A 144 -3.66 -1.88 2.02
CA PHE A 144 -4.40 -2.91 2.75
C PHE A 144 -4.19 -4.30 2.18
N ALA A 145 -4.31 -4.47 0.87
CA ALA A 145 -4.13 -5.77 0.23
C ALA A 145 -2.71 -6.32 0.44
N MET A 146 -1.70 -5.45 0.54
CA MET A 146 -0.34 -5.83 0.88
C MET A 146 -0.24 -6.31 2.34
N VAL A 147 -0.78 -5.55 3.29
CA VAL A 147 -0.80 -5.92 4.71
C VAL A 147 -1.55 -7.23 4.94
N ASP A 148 -2.69 -7.43 4.28
CA ASP A 148 -3.47 -8.67 4.37
C ASP A 148 -2.66 -9.88 3.88
N LYS A 149 -1.96 -9.76 2.75
CA LYS A 149 -1.06 -10.82 2.26
C LYS A 149 0.09 -11.10 3.22
N CYS A 150 0.67 -10.07 3.81
CA CYS A 150 1.72 -10.22 4.82
C CYS A 150 1.18 -10.86 6.10
N GLN A 151 -0.08 -10.63 6.46
CA GLN A 151 -0.74 -11.33 7.56
C GLN A 151 -0.88 -12.82 7.29
N GLU A 152 -1.35 -13.21 6.09
CA GLU A 152 -1.41 -14.62 5.70
C GLU A 152 -0.03 -15.30 5.74
N ALA A 153 1.00 -14.61 5.25
CA ALA A 153 2.39 -15.09 5.31
C ALA A 153 2.90 -15.20 6.75
N ALA A 154 2.60 -14.23 7.62
CA ALA A 154 2.93 -14.28 9.04
C ALA A 154 2.32 -15.51 9.74
N ASP A 155 1.05 -15.78 9.49
CA ASP A 155 0.37 -16.94 10.07
C ASP A 155 0.96 -18.26 9.56
N ALA A 156 1.32 -18.32 8.27
CA ALA A 156 2.04 -19.46 7.71
C ALA A 156 3.43 -19.65 8.36
N SER A 157 4.18 -18.57 8.59
CA SER A 157 5.48 -18.61 9.28
C SER A 157 5.35 -19.15 10.71
N LYS A 158 4.31 -18.74 11.45
CA LYS A 158 4.00 -19.28 12.79
C LYS A 158 3.71 -20.77 12.76
N GLU A 159 2.91 -21.24 11.79
CA GLU A 159 2.61 -22.67 11.66
C GLU A 159 3.87 -23.48 11.33
N ARG A 160 4.71 -22.99 10.40
CA ARG A 160 5.99 -23.64 10.07
C ARG A 160 6.93 -23.66 11.28
N LEU A 161 7.01 -22.57 12.05
CA LEU A 161 7.83 -22.51 13.26
C LEU A 161 7.39 -23.58 14.27
N ALA A 162 6.08 -23.70 14.51
CA ALA A 162 5.55 -24.73 15.42
C ALA A 162 5.95 -26.16 14.99
N LYS A 163 5.99 -26.43 13.69
CA LYS A 163 6.46 -27.73 13.16
C LYS A 163 7.95 -27.96 13.40
N LEU A 164 8.80 -26.94 13.21
CA LEU A 164 10.23 -27.05 13.49
C LEU A 164 10.52 -27.20 14.99
N VAL A 165 9.79 -26.47 15.84
CA VAL A 165 9.86 -26.64 17.31
C VAL A 165 9.52 -28.07 17.69
N ALA A 166 8.39 -28.62 17.21
CA ALA A 166 8.01 -29.99 17.48
C ALA A 166 9.04 -31.01 16.97
N ARG A 167 9.65 -30.78 15.78
CA ARG A 167 10.75 -31.60 15.24
C ARG A 167 11.98 -31.54 16.15
N ASN A 168 12.29 -30.38 16.72
CA ASN A 168 13.43 -30.23 17.64
C ASN A 168 13.20 -30.91 18.98
N GLU A 169 12.01 -30.73 19.55
CA GLU A 169 11.63 -31.37 20.81
C GLU A 169 11.63 -32.90 20.68
N ALA A 170 11.17 -33.44 19.54
CA ALA A 170 11.24 -34.86 19.24
C ALA A 170 12.69 -35.39 19.16
N ALA A 171 13.64 -34.54 18.76
CA ALA A 171 15.07 -34.84 18.78
C ALA A 171 15.73 -34.62 20.15
N GLY A 172 14.98 -34.16 21.17
CA GLY A 172 15.48 -33.89 22.51
C GLY A 172 16.15 -32.51 22.67
N SER A 173 15.90 -31.59 21.74
CA SER A 173 16.44 -30.22 21.74
C SER A 173 17.96 -30.17 21.91
N PRO A 174 18.73 -30.79 20.99
CA PRO A 174 20.19 -30.78 21.04
C PRO A 174 20.75 -29.36 20.94
N ASP A 175 21.91 -29.13 21.55
CA ASP A 175 22.66 -27.87 21.41
C ASP A 175 23.50 -27.93 20.13
N ASP A 176 22.86 -27.65 18.99
CA ASP A 176 23.45 -27.70 17.64
C ASP A 176 22.98 -26.53 16.76
N ASP A 177 23.60 -26.40 15.59
CA ASP A 177 23.31 -25.33 14.61
C ASP A 177 21.82 -25.26 14.25
N ALA A 178 21.13 -26.41 14.15
CA ALA A 178 19.70 -26.43 13.83
C ALA A 178 18.83 -25.83 14.95
N THR A 179 19.20 -26.07 16.21
CA THR A 179 18.56 -25.42 17.36
C THR A 179 18.89 -23.92 17.43
N GLU A 180 20.11 -23.51 17.09
CA GLU A 180 20.48 -22.08 17.03
C GLU A 180 19.64 -21.35 15.97
N GLU A 181 19.54 -21.88 14.76
CA GLU A 181 18.76 -21.30 13.68
C GLU A 181 17.24 -21.32 13.97
N LEU A 182 16.75 -22.35 14.67
CA LEU A 182 15.37 -22.36 15.17
C LEU A 182 15.10 -21.20 16.13
N ASN A 183 16.03 -20.90 17.03
CA ASN A 183 15.89 -19.79 17.97
C ASN A 183 15.93 -18.44 17.24
N ALA A 184 16.78 -18.30 16.21
CA ALA A 184 16.81 -17.11 15.36
C ALA A 184 15.48 -16.92 14.62
N ALA A 185 14.92 -17.98 14.04
CA ALA A 185 13.62 -17.94 13.39
C ALA A 185 12.48 -17.62 14.38
N ALA A 186 12.53 -18.15 15.61
CA ALA A 186 11.57 -17.83 16.66
C ALA A 186 11.63 -16.34 17.05
N ALA A 187 12.83 -15.77 17.17
CA ALA A 187 13.01 -14.34 17.42
C ALA A 187 12.45 -13.48 16.27
N ALA A 188 12.70 -13.87 15.02
CA ALA A 188 12.16 -13.16 13.86
C ALA A 188 10.61 -13.21 13.81
N VAL A 189 10.00 -14.36 14.14
CA VAL A 189 8.53 -14.47 14.24
C VAL A 189 7.97 -13.64 15.40
N ALA A 190 8.69 -13.51 16.52
CA ALA A 190 8.28 -12.62 17.61
C ALA A 190 8.31 -11.13 17.19
N GLU A 191 9.26 -10.75 16.32
CA GLU A 191 9.33 -9.39 15.76
C GLU A 191 8.12 -9.07 14.86
N ILE A 192 7.55 -10.06 14.16
CA ILE A 192 6.30 -9.91 13.43
C ILE A 192 5.18 -9.44 14.37
N ASP A 193 5.04 -10.07 15.54
CA ASP A 193 3.98 -9.72 16.49
C ASP A 193 4.17 -8.31 17.06
N SER A 194 5.43 -7.90 17.30
CA SER A 194 5.78 -6.55 17.73
C SER A 194 5.42 -5.50 16.67
N THR A 195 5.92 -5.68 15.45
CA THR A 195 5.65 -4.75 14.33
C THR A 195 4.19 -4.71 13.92
N LYS A 196 3.46 -5.84 14.02
CA LYS A 196 2.01 -5.89 13.83
C LYS A 196 1.27 -5.10 14.89
N ALA A 197 1.62 -5.26 16.16
CA ALA A 197 0.97 -4.52 17.25
C ALA A 197 1.19 -3.01 17.11
N GLU A 198 2.37 -2.59 16.63
CA GLU A 198 2.62 -1.19 16.29
C GLU A 198 1.71 -0.72 15.15
N LEU A 199 1.63 -1.47 14.04
CA LEU A 199 0.79 -1.17 12.90
C LEU A 199 -0.70 -1.05 13.27
N ASP A 200 -1.22 -2.03 14.04
CA ASP A 200 -2.62 -2.05 14.50
C ASP A 200 -2.94 -0.86 15.44
N GLY A 201 -1.92 -0.27 16.06
CA GLY A 201 -2.03 0.93 16.91
C GLY A 201 -2.08 2.25 16.12
N LYS A 202 -1.87 2.23 14.80
CA LYS A 202 -1.84 3.43 13.94
C LYS A 202 -3.14 3.61 13.17
N SER A 203 -3.57 4.87 13.01
CA SER A 203 -4.63 5.21 12.07
C SER A 203 -4.09 5.22 10.66
N LEU A 204 -4.85 4.77 9.66
CA LEU A 204 -4.42 4.82 8.26
C LEU A 204 -4.13 6.23 7.74
N ASP A 205 -4.81 7.22 8.32
CA ASP A 205 -4.65 8.61 7.91
C ASP A 205 -3.41 9.24 8.58
N ASP A 206 -2.71 8.49 9.45
CA ASP A 206 -1.44 8.87 10.06
C ASP A 206 -0.29 8.57 9.09
N GLU A 207 0.58 9.55 8.85
CA GLU A 207 1.76 9.38 8.01
C GLU A 207 2.68 8.24 8.50
N SER A 208 2.70 8.00 9.82
CA SER A 208 3.45 6.90 10.45
C SER A 208 2.84 5.52 10.20
N TRP A 209 1.62 5.41 9.66
CA TRP A 209 1.05 4.11 9.28
C TRP A 209 1.84 3.45 8.15
N ASN A 210 2.30 4.22 7.16
CA ASN A 210 3.10 3.67 6.05
C ASN A 210 4.45 3.12 6.54
N GLU A 211 5.08 3.80 7.49
CA GLU A 211 6.33 3.35 8.11
C GLU A 211 6.11 2.05 8.91
N ALA A 212 5.05 2.00 9.73
CA ALA A 212 4.68 0.79 10.46
C ALA A 212 4.31 -0.38 9.52
N ALA A 213 3.62 -0.11 8.42
CA ALA A 213 3.27 -1.12 7.42
C ALA A 213 4.53 -1.67 6.73
N ALA A 214 5.49 -0.79 6.36
CA ALA A 214 6.76 -1.21 5.80
C ALA A 214 7.59 -2.03 6.81
N ALA A 215 7.59 -1.66 8.10
CA ALA A 215 8.25 -2.42 9.15
C ALA A 215 7.65 -3.83 9.33
N PHE A 216 6.30 -3.94 9.32
CA PHE A 216 5.60 -5.22 9.37
C PHE A 216 5.92 -6.10 8.14
N VAL A 217 5.92 -5.53 6.94
CA VAL A 217 6.32 -6.27 5.72
C VAL A 217 7.78 -6.77 5.85
N GLY A 218 8.67 -5.90 6.32
CA GLY A 218 10.09 -6.23 6.52
C GLY A 218 10.31 -7.36 7.53
N SER A 219 9.58 -7.36 8.64
CA SER A 219 9.67 -8.42 9.66
C SER A 219 9.14 -9.76 9.14
N VAL A 220 8.06 -9.77 8.35
CA VAL A 220 7.54 -10.98 7.69
C VAL A 220 8.57 -11.58 6.72
N ASN A 221 9.20 -10.76 5.89
CA ASN A 221 10.26 -11.21 4.97
C ASN A 221 11.46 -11.79 5.74
N THR A 222 11.89 -11.10 6.80
CA THR A 222 13.01 -11.55 7.65
C THR A 222 12.72 -12.90 8.31
N ALA A 223 11.49 -13.10 8.77
CA ALA A 223 11.06 -14.37 9.35
C ALA A 223 10.99 -15.49 8.30
N ASP A 224 10.52 -15.23 7.07
CA ASP A 224 10.52 -16.24 6.01
C ASP A 224 11.94 -16.69 5.66
N GLU A 225 12.88 -15.75 5.53
CA GLU A 225 14.30 -16.05 5.32
C GLU A 225 14.89 -16.89 6.47
N ALA A 226 14.66 -16.49 7.73
CA ALA A 226 15.11 -17.24 8.89
C ALA A 226 14.51 -18.65 8.94
N MET A 227 13.24 -18.81 8.55
CA MET A 227 12.58 -20.11 8.47
C MET A 227 13.17 -21.02 7.39
N VAL A 228 13.59 -20.47 6.24
CA VAL A 228 14.30 -21.23 5.20
C VAL A 228 15.64 -21.72 5.72
N ILE A 229 16.41 -20.85 6.39
CA ILE A 229 17.71 -21.20 6.97
C ILE A 229 17.54 -22.29 8.03
N ALA A 230 16.60 -22.11 8.97
CA ALA A 230 16.30 -23.10 9.99
C ALA A 230 15.91 -24.45 9.36
N SER A 231 15.00 -24.46 8.38
CA SER A 231 14.61 -25.71 7.70
C SER A 231 15.80 -26.43 7.07
N ALA A 232 16.69 -25.70 6.40
CA ALA A 232 17.90 -26.27 5.81
C ALA A 232 18.85 -26.86 6.87
N ALA A 233 19.01 -26.19 8.01
CA ALA A 233 19.83 -26.70 9.11
C ALA A 233 19.27 -28.01 9.69
N PHE A 234 17.94 -28.13 9.83
CA PHE A 234 17.31 -29.39 10.22
C PHE A 234 17.53 -30.50 9.20
N ASP A 235 17.48 -30.20 7.90
CA ASP A 235 17.68 -31.20 6.86
C ASP A 235 19.14 -31.70 6.83
N VAL A 236 20.11 -30.81 7.06
CA VAL A 236 21.53 -31.19 7.25
C VAL A 236 21.70 -32.08 8.48
N ARG A 237 21.09 -31.72 9.60
CA ARG A 237 21.16 -32.51 10.84
C ARG A 237 20.56 -33.90 10.64
N ASP A 238 19.37 -33.97 10.05
CA ASP A 238 18.69 -35.25 9.86
C ASP A 238 19.47 -36.15 8.88
N ALA A 239 20.10 -35.58 7.84
CA ALA A 239 21.00 -36.32 6.97
C ALA A 239 22.21 -36.88 7.74
N ALA A 240 22.84 -36.08 8.62
CA ALA A 240 23.95 -36.53 9.45
C ALA A 240 23.54 -37.64 10.43
N LEU A 241 22.34 -37.55 11.02
CA LEU A 241 21.79 -38.60 11.89
C LEU A 241 21.53 -39.91 11.13
N VAL A 242 21.02 -39.83 9.90
CA VAL A 242 20.82 -41.00 9.04
C VAL A 242 22.16 -41.63 8.66
N GLU A 243 23.17 -40.83 8.33
CA GLU A 243 24.53 -41.32 8.02
C GLU A 243 25.19 -42.01 9.23
N ASP A 244 25.12 -41.41 10.42
CA ASP A 244 25.64 -42.02 11.65
C ASP A 244 24.89 -43.32 12.00
N ALA A 245 23.56 -43.35 11.84
CA ALA A 245 22.77 -44.56 12.03
C ALA A 245 23.16 -45.66 11.03
N ALA A 246 23.38 -45.32 9.76
CA ALA A 246 23.85 -46.24 8.73
C ALA A 246 25.21 -46.86 9.09
N GLY A 247 26.18 -46.03 9.51
CA GLY A 247 27.49 -46.50 9.95
C GLY A 247 27.41 -47.44 11.17
N LYS A 248 26.53 -47.13 12.14
CA LYS A 248 26.27 -48.00 13.29
C LYS A 248 25.64 -49.34 12.89
N LEU A 249 24.70 -49.34 11.95
CA LEU A 249 24.10 -50.56 11.41
C LEU A 249 25.15 -51.42 10.69
N GLU A 250 26.05 -50.82 9.91
CA GLU A 250 27.15 -51.54 9.26
C GLU A 250 28.10 -52.20 10.28
N MET A 251 28.50 -51.47 11.33
CA MET A 251 29.32 -52.03 12.40
C MET A 251 28.64 -53.20 13.13
N LEU A 252 27.33 -53.10 13.37
CA LEU A 252 26.56 -54.17 13.99
C LEU A 252 26.43 -55.39 13.06
N ARG A 253 26.23 -55.16 11.76
CA ARG A 253 26.21 -56.23 10.74
C ARG A 253 27.52 -57.01 10.71
N ASP A 254 28.65 -56.32 10.72
CA ASP A 254 29.98 -56.94 10.79
C ASP A 254 30.18 -57.75 12.07
N ARG A 255 29.69 -57.24 13.20
CA ARG A 255 29.78 -57.93 14.49
C ARG A 255 28.91 -59.18 14.52
N ILE A 256 27.69 -59.12 13.99
CA ILE A 256 26.79 -60.26 13.84
C ILE A 256 27.42 -61.32 12.94
N ALA A 257 27.98 -60.94 11.79
CA ALA A 257 28.66 -61.88 10.88
C ALA A 257 29.84 -62.62 11.56
N LYS A 258 30.64 -61.91 12.36
CA LYS A 258 31.72 -62.52 13.17
C LYS A 258 31.18 -63.49 14.23
N LEU A 259 30.07 -63.13 14.89
CA LEU A 259 29.42 -64.01 15.87
C LEU A 259 28.83 -65.25 15.20
N GLU A 260 28.21 -65.12 14.04
CA GLU A 260 27.70 -66.24 13.25
C GLU A 260 28.82 -67.19 12.81
N GLN A 261 29.95 -66.65 12.36
CA GLN A 261 31.12 -67.46 12.01
C GLN A 261 31.64 -68.25 13.23
N ARG A 262 31.70 -67.61 14.41
CA ARG A 262 32.09 -68.27 15.67
C ARG A 262 31.09 -69.33 16.10
N ASN A 263 29.79 -69.04 16.02
CA ASN A 263 28.74 -69.99 16.37
C ASN A 263 28.76 -71.22 15.44
N LYS A 264 28.98 -70.99 14.13
CA LYS A 264 29.17 -72.05 13.15
C LYS A 264 30.41 -72.89 13.44
N ALA A 265 31.53 -72.26 13.80
CA ALA A 265 32.75 -72.96 14.19
C ALA A 265 32.59 -73.81 15.47
N ALA A 266 31.70 -73.40 16.38
CA ALA A 266 31.32 -74.16 17.57
C ALA A 266 30.30 -75.28 17.32
N GLY A 267 29.85 -75.47 16.07
CA GLY A 267 28.90 -76.51 15.70
C GLY A 267 27.43 -76.14 15.85
N LYS A 268 27.09 -74.85 16.00
CA LYS A 268 25.72 -74.33 16.19
C LYS A 268 24.97 -75.04 17.33
N PRO A 269 25.48 -74.96 18.57
CA PRO A 269 24.77 -75.51 19.73
C PRO A 269 23.34 -74.92 19.85
N ASP A 270 22.37 -75.74 20.25
CA ASP A 270 21.01 -75.25 20.56
C ASP A 270 20.97 -74.65 21.97
N ASP A 271 21.64 -73.52 22.12
CA ASP A 271 21.73 -72.76 23.35
C ASP A 271 21.09 -71.36 23.23
N GLU A 272 21.00 -70.67 24.36
CA GLU A 272 20.40 -69.33 24.44
C GLU A 272 21.16 -68.32 23.56
N ALA A 273 22.50 -68.40 23.55
CA ALA A 273 23.33 -67.52 22.74
C ALA A 273 23.08 -67.66 21.22
N SER A 274 22.81 -68.88 20.74
CA SER A 274 22.44 -69.12 19.34
C SER A 274 21.07 -68.52 18.98
N LYS A 275 20.11 -68.58 19.91
CA LYS A 275 18.76 -67.98 19.74
C LYS A 275 18.80 -66.46 19.76
N ASP A 276 19.62 -65.88 20.64
CA ASP A 276 19.84 -64.43 20.71
C ASP A 276 20.48 -63.90 19.42
N LEU A 277 21.45 -64.65 18.87
CA LEU A 277 22.09 -64.30 17.60
C LEU A 277 21.09 -64.32 16.43
N GLU A 278 20.22 -65.33 16.36
CA GLU A 278 19.18 -65.41 15.32
C GLU A 278 18.18 -64.25 15.44
N THR A 279 17.78 -63.92 16.67
CA THR A 279 16.93 -62.74 16.95
C THR A 279 17.60 -61.44 16.50
N ALA A 280 18.90 -61.28 16.78
CA ALA A 280 19.66 -60.12 16.34
C ALA A 280 19.78 -60.02 14.80
N ILE A 281 19.94 -61.14 14.10
CA ILE A 281 19.95 -61.18 12.62
C ILE A 281 18.60 -60.72 12.05
N ILE A 282 17.49 -61.19 12.62
CA ILE A 282 16.15 -60.79 12.18
C ILE A 282 15.92 -59.29 12.41
N ALA A 283 16.26 -58.78 13.60
CA ALA A 283 16.15 -57.37 13.92
C ALA A 283 17.01 -56.49 12.99
N MET A 284 18.24 -56.92 12.69
CA MET A 284 19.14 -56.24 11.76
C MET A 284 18.56 -56.16 10.34
N SER A 285 17.97 -57.26 9.86
CA SER A 285 17.34 -57.29 8.54
C SER A 285 16.20 -56.29 8.43
N GLY A 286 15.37 -56.19 9.48
CA GLY A 286 14.29 -55.19 9.53
C GLY A 286 14.81 -53.74 9.55
N ALA A 287 15.92 -53.46 10.23
CA ALA A 287 16.54 -52.13 10.26
C ALA A 287 17.12 -51.72 8.90
N VAL A 288 17.76 -52.65 8.18
CA VAL A 288 18.29 -52.42 6.82
C VAL A 288 17.17 -52.19 5.81
N ASP A 289 16.07 -52.95 5.90
CA ASP A 289 14.88 -52.76 5.07
C ASP A 289 14.25 -51.37 5.31
N TRP A 290 14.23 -50.89 6.56
CA TRP A 290 13.78 -49.55 6.88
C TRP A 290 14.70 -48.49 6.28
N GLN A 291 16.02 -48.62 6.44
CA GLN A 291 17.00 -47.69 5.89
C GLN A 291 16.82 -47.53 4.38
N THR A 292 16.68 -48.64 3.65
CA THR A 292 16.48 -48.67 2.19
C THR A 292 15.20 -47.94 1.72
N ARG A 293 14.23 -47.75 2.61
CA ARG A 293 12.98 -47.02 2.28
C ARG A 293 13.06 -45.53 2.56
N VAL A 294 13.98 -45.11 3.42
CA VAL A 294 14.09 -43.72 3.91
C VAL A 294 15.21 -42.96 3.21
N THR A 295 16.21 -43.67 2.68
CA THR A 295 17.26 -43.14 1.78
C THR A 295 16.86 -43.34 0.33
#